data_AF-A0A1D9H9C2-F1
#
_entry.id   AF-A0A1D9H9C2-F1
#
_cell.length_a   1.000
_cell.length_b   1.000
_cell.length_c   1.000
_cell.angle_alpha   90.00
_cell.angle_beta   90.00
_cell.angle_gamma   90.00
#
_symmetry.space_group_name_H-M   'P 1'
#
loop_
_entity.id
_entity.type
_entity.pdbx_description
1 polymer ?
#
loop_
_entity_poly.entity_id
_entity_poly.type
_entity_poly.pdbx_seq_one_letter_code
_entity_poly.pdbx_strand_id
1 'polypeptide(L)'
;MSITVNFAPEVRDWIAHNLRRGVEPQALIQELVNRNAKPELAQAMVGAVASALAHGGPMPGDTLEIDADDAPYRLEPLRVPEGARFRLGEREVRVLARLQRPAGVLMSDLLSTAECEALIALARPRLRRSTVVDPVTGRDIVAGHRSSDGMFFLPRETPLIAALEDRIAELTGIPAENGEGLQMLHYSAGAESTPHVDYLQPGNEANRESIARSGQRVGTLLMYLNDVPGGGETVFPQIGYAVVPQQGQSFYFEYGNRFGQSDPLSLHAAAPVTAGEKWVATKWIRSRRFVPRGAAQD
;
A
#
# COMPACT_ATOMS: atom_id res chain seq x y z
N MET A 1 0.11 18.08 16.92
CA MET A 1 0.81 19.38 16.88
C MET A 1 2.16 19.13 16.23
N SER A 2 2.60 19.84 15.20
CA SER A 2 3.98 19.64 14.72
C SER A 2 4.99 20.38 15.61
N ILE A 3 6.13 19.76 15.84
CA ILE A 3 7.30 20.34 16.50
C ILE A 3 8.38 20.43 15.43
N THR A 4 8.78 21.65 15.11
CA THR A 4 9.95 21.89 14.28
C THR A 4 11.21 21.64 15.12
N VAL A 5 12.07 20.73 14.67
CA VAL A 5 13.33 20.38 15.33
C VAL A 5 14.50 20.66 14.42
N ASN A 6 15.62 21.08 15.01
CA ASN A 6 16.85 21.34 14.27
C ASN A 6 17.40 20.03 13.71
N PHE A 7 17.63 19.98 12.40
CA PHE A 7 18.27 18.88 11.71
C PHE A 7 19.59 19.36 11.10
N ALA A 8 20.63 19.30 11.92
CA ALA A 8 21.95 19.77 11.53
C ALA A 8 22.43 19.07 10.23
N PRO A 9 22.91 19.83 9.22
CA PRO A 9 23.40 19.29 7.95
C PRO A 9 24.43 18.19 8.11
N GLU A 10 25.28 18.26 9.13
CA GLU A 10 26.32 17.28 9.42
C GLU A 10 25.72 15.92 9.79
N VAL A 11 24.61 15.92 10.53
CA VAL A 11 23.89 14.70 10.91
C VAL A 11 23.17 14.13 9.69
N ARG A 12 22.50 14.98 8.90
CA ARG A 12 21.84 14.57 7.65
C ARG A 12 22.83 13.91 6.68
N ASP A 13 23.96 14.55 6.46
CA ASP A 13 24.98 14.10 5.51
C ASP A 13 25.67 12.84 6.02
N TRP A 14 25.86 12.70 7.35
CA TRP A 14 26.33 11.47 7.97
C TRP A 14 25.35 10.30 7.78
N ILE A 15 24.05 10.52 7.98
CA ILE A 15 23.02 9.50 7.72
C ILE A 15 23.07 9.10 6.25
N ALA A 16 23.07 10.07 5.34
CA ALA A 16 23.08 9.85 3.90
C ALA A 16 24.29 9.04 3.44
N HIS A 17 25.47 9.38 3.98
CA HIS A 17 26.72 8.67 3.69
C HIS A 17 26.64 7.20 4.11
N ASN A 18 26.12 6.91 5.30
CA ASN A 18 26.05 5.53 5.80
C ASN A 18 24.97 4.70 5.10
N LEU A 19 23.80 5.28 4.80
CA LEU A 19 22.77 4.60 4.01
C LEU A 19 23.28 4.23 2.60
N ARG A 20 24.02 5.12 1.93
CA ARG A 20 24.64 4.82 0.63
C ARG A 20 25.68 3.70 0.69
N ARG A 21 26.26 3.44 1.86
CA ARG A 21 27.20 2.34 2.10
C ARG A 21 26.50 1.04 2.48
N GLY A 22 25.17 1.01 2.49
CA GLY A 22 24.38 -0.17 2.84
C GLY A 22 24.26 -0.41 4.33
N VAL A 23 24.50 0.59 5.19
CA VAL A 23 24.21 0.47 6.61
C VAL A 23 22.69 0.49 6.81
N GLU A 24 22.16 -0.48 7.54
CA GLU A 24 20.73 -0.60 7.81
C GLU A 24 20.18 0.64 8.55
N PRO A 25 19.01 1.18 8.12
CA PRO A 25 18.39 2.35 8.78
C PRO A 25 18.24 2.18 10.30
N GLN A 26 17.86 0.99 10.75
CA GLN A 26 17.67 0.71 12.18
C GLN A 26 18.97 0.83 12.99
N ALA A 27 20.13 0.49 12.39
CA ALA A 27 21.42 0.65 13.04
C ALA A 27 21.79 2.13 13.22
N LEU A 28 21.46 2.97 12.23
CA LEU A 28 21.66 4.42 12.32
C LEU A 28 20.73 5.07 13.35
N ILE A 29 19.48 4.62 13.43
CA ILE A 29 18.54 5.05 14.46
C ILE A 29 19.10 4.73 15.86
N GLN A 30 19.58 3.50 16.07
CA GLN A 30 20.16 3.10 17.35
C GLN A 30 21.42 3.90 17.69
N GLU A 31 22.27 4.19 16.71
CA GLU A 31 23.47 5.01 16.90
C GLU A 31 23.13 6.45 17.30
N LEU A 32 22.11 7.06 16.69
CA LEU A 32 21.63 8.39 17.07
C LEU A 32 21.03 8.38 18.49
N VAL A 33 20.28 7.33 18.85
CA VAL A 33 19.74 7.16 20.22
C VAL A 33 20.87 7.01 21.24
N ASN A 34 21.91 6.24 20.94
CA ASN A 34 23.09 6.09 21.79
C ASN A 34 23.83 7.43 22.00
N ARG A 35 23.67 8.37 21.06
CA ARG A 35 24.17 9.75 21.13
C ARG A 35 23.17 10.73 21.75
N ASN A 36 22.20 10.22 22.51
CA ASN A 36 21.15 10.98 23.21
C ASN A 36 20.10 11.66 22.32
N ALA A 37 19.94 11.25 21.04
CA ALA A 37 18.76 11.64 20.29
C ALA A 37 17.52 10.94 20.86
N LYS A 38 16.38 11.65 20.92
CA LYS A 38 15.10 10.98 21.21
C LYS A 38 14.81 9.95 20.11
N PRO A 39 14.31 8.74 20.45
CA PRO A 39 14.04 7.69 19.46
C PRO A 39 13.18 8.14 18.27
N GLU A 40 12.19 8.98 18.54
CA GLU A 40 11.25 9.51 17.56
C GLU A 40 11.96 10.46 16.59
N LEU A 41 12.81 11.35 17.12
CA LEU A 41 13.67 12.24 16.34
C LEU A 41 14.66 11.47 15.47
N ALA A 42 15.29 10.42 16.03
CA ALA A 42 16.21 9.56 15.28
C ALA A 42 15.51 8.83 14.13
N GLN A 43 14.30 8.30 14.36
CA GLN A 43 13.48 7.67 13.32
C GLN A 43 13.09 8.67 12.22
N ALA A 44 12.63 9.86 12.59
CA ALA A 44 12.24 10.89 11.63
C ALA A 44 13.43 11.38 10.78
N MET A 45 14.60 11.62 11.41
CA MET A 45 15.83 12.01 10.71
C MET A 45 16.29 10.94 9.71
N VAL A 46 16.36 9.68 10.14
CA VAL A 46 16.81 8.59 9.25
C VAL A 46 15.78 8.29 8.17
N GLY A 47 14.49 8.28 8.52
CA GLY A 47 13.39 8.05 7.59
C GLY A 47 13.31 9.12 6.49
N ALA A 48 13.45 10.40 6.84
CA ALA A 48 13.43 11.49 5.88
C ALA A 48 14.60 11.40 4.88
N VAL A 49 15.80 11.06 5.35
CA VAL A 49 16.97 10.89 4.49
C VAL A 49 16.87 9.62 3.64
N ALA A 50 16.41 8.51 4.22
CA ALA A 50 16.20 7.25 3.50
C ALA A 50 15.17 7.41 2.38
N SER A 51 14.07 8.11 2.66
CA SER A 51 13.02 8.44 1.69
C SER A 51 13.58 9.30 0.55
N ALA A 52 14.32 10.37 0.86
CA ALA A 52 14.95 11.21 -0.16
C ALA A 52 15.90 10.42 -1.08
N LEU A 53 16.71 9.53 -0.51
CA LEU A 53 17.62 8.67 -1.28
C LEU A 53 16.88 7.61 -2.12
N ALA A 54 15.86 6.97 -1.56
CA ALA A 54 15.09 5.93 -2.24
C ALA A 54 14.25 6.48 -3.41
N HIS A 55 13.75 7.71 -3.27
CA HIS A 55 12.83 8.32 -4.23
C HIS A 55 13.48 9.42 -5.09
N GLY A 56 14.79 9.64 -4.97
CA GLY A 56 15.52 10.68 -5.72
C GLY A 56 15.05 12.10 -5.40
N GLY A 57 14.45 12.30 -4.22
CA GLY A 57 13.92 13.58 -3.77
C GLY A 57 15.01 14.49 -3.21
N PRO A 58 14.70 15.79 -2.98
CA PRO A 58 15.61 16.69 -2.31
C PRO A 58 15.87 16.20 -0.87
N MET A 59 17.13 16.34 -0.43
CA MET A 59 17.49 16.01 0.95
C MET A 59 16.77 16.95 1.93
N PRO A 60 16.48 16.49 3.16
CA PRO A 60 15.85 17.33 4.18
C PRO A 60 16.64 18.62 4.42
N GLY A 61 15.95 19.72 4.70
CA GLY A 61 16.59 20.98 5.07
C GLY A 61 17.18 20.97 6.48
N ASP A 62 17.52 22.15 6.99
CA ASP A 62 18.17 22.32 8.30
C ASP A 62 17.19 22.14 9.47
N THR A 63 15.92 21.96 9.19
CA THR A 63 14.87 21.67 10.16
C THR A 63 14.00 20.51 9.68
N LEU A 64 13.48 19.75 10.64
CA LEU A 64 12.50 18.71 10.40
C LEU A 64 11.21 19.09 11.12
N GLU A 65 10.10 19.10 10.39
CA GLU A 65 8.77 19.09 11.00
C GLU A 65 8.52 17.66 11.50
N ILE A 66 8.48 17.49 12.81
CA ILE A 66 8.05 16.23 13.43
C ILE A 66 6.65 16.45 13.96
N ASP A 67 5.66 15.75 13.42
CA ASP A 67 4.36 15.71 14.07
C ASP A 67 4.53 15.12 15.48
N ALA A 68 4.17 15.88 16.52
CA ALA A 68 4.26 15.45 17.93
C ALA A 68 3.42 14.21 18.27
N ASP A 69 2.70 13.67 17.28
CA ASP A 69 2.00 12.39 17.34
C ASP A 69 2.79 11.24 16.66
N ASP A 70 4.13 11.35 16.59
CA ASP A 70 5.09 10.28 16.26
C ASP A 70 5.17 9.17 17.33
N ALA A 71 4.06 8.90 18.02
CA ALA A 71 3.96 7.68 18.80
C ALA A 71 4.18 6.48 17.86
N PRO A 72 5.03 5.50 18.24
CA PRO A 72 5.26 4.33 17.40
C PRO A 72 3.92 3.72 17.02
N TYR A 73 3.81 3.27 15.76
CA TYR A 73 2.57 2.67 15.26
C TYR A 73 2.08 1.60 16.23
N ARG A 74 0.85 1.78 16.71
CA ARG A 74 0.21 0.84 17.61
C ARG A 74 -0.45 -0.26 16.78
N LEU A 75 0.11 -1.47 16.88
CA LEU A 75 -0.42 -2.66 16.23
C LEU A 75 -1.81 -2.99 16.78
N GLU A 76 -2.69 -3.38 15.86
CA GLU A 76 -4.02 -3.90 16.17
C GLU A 76 -4.22 -5.26 15.52
N PRO A 77 -5.08 -6.12 16.07
CA PRO A 77 -5.48 -7.34 15.40
C PRO A 77 -6.10 -7.04 14.03
N LEU A 78 -5.74 -7.84 13.03
CA LEU A 78 -6.28 -7.76 11.68
C LEU A 78 -7.80 -7.96 11.71
N ARG A 79 -8.57 -7.13 10.99
CA ARG A 79 -10.03 -7.25 10.92
C ARG A 79 -10.43 -8.34 9.93
N VAL A 80 -10.08 -9.59 10.23
CA VAL A 80 -10.51 -10.77 9.47
C VAL A 80 -10.89 -11.89 10.44
N PRO A 81 -11.74 -12.85 10.04
CA PRO A 81 -12.06 -13.98 10.90
C PRO A 81 -10.81 -14.72 11.38
N GLU A 82 -10.86 -15.17 12.64
CA GLU A 82 -9.85 -16.06 13.20
C GLU A 82 -9.99 -17.48 12.64
N GLY A 83 -8.91 -18.26 12.71
CA GLY A 83 -8.89 -19.66 12.25
C GLY A 83 -8.21 -19.86 10.89
N ALA A 84 -8.10 -21.14 10.51
CA ALA A 84 -7.45 -21.58 9.28
C ALA A 84 -8.40 -21.61 8.07
N ARG A 85 -9.72 -21.62 8.32
CA ARG A 85 -10.78 -21.59 7.31
C ARG A 85 -11.97 -20.81 7.84
N PHE A 86 -12.67 -20.13 6.95
CA PHE A 86 -13.93 -19.47 7.26
C PHE A 86 -14.77 -19.33 5.98
N ARG A 87 -16.06 -19.12 6.14
CA ARG A 87 -17.00 -19.02 5.03
C ARG A 87 -17.37 -17.55 4.78
N LEU A 88 -17.31 -17.12 3.53
CA LEU A 88 -17.78 -15.82 3.04
C LEU A 88 -18.83 -16.05 1.96
N GLY A 89 -20.10 -15.87 2.29
CA GLY A 89 -21.22 -16.33 1.47
C GLY A 89 -21.11 -17.83 1.13
N GLU A 90 -20.97 -18.14 -0.16
CA GLU A 90 -20.83 -19.51 -0.70
C GLU A 90 -19.38 -20.00 -0.79
N ARG A 91 -18.38 -19.18 -0.40
CA ARG A 91 -16.95 -19.51 -0.52
C ARG A 91 -16.40 -19.99 0.81
N GLU A 92 -15.71 -21.14 0.81
CA GLU A 92 -14.81 -21.52 1.91
C GLU A 92 -13.42 -20.96 1.62
N VAL A 93 -13.02 -19.94 2.37
CA VAL A 93 -11.70 -19.30 2.26
C VAL A 93 -10.73 -19.99 3.20
N ARG A 94 -9.51 -20.24 2.72
CA ARG A 94 -8.43 -20.85 3.51
C ARG A 94 -7.32 -19.85 3.77
N VAL A 95 -6.90 -19.75 5.03
CA VAL A 95 -5.74 -18.95 5.44
C VAL A 95 -4.46 -19.75 5.20
N LEU A 96 -3.52 -19.16 4.46
CA LEU A 96 -2.23 -19.75 4.14
C LEU A 96 -1.11 -19.23 5.05
N ALA A 97 -1.14 -17.94 5.36
CA ALA A 97 -0.17 -17.30 6.25
C ALA A 97 -0.76 -16.06 6.90
N ARG A 98 -0.19 -15.66 8.05
CA ARG A 98 -0.46 -14.40 8.72
C ARG A 98 0.85 -13.66 8.97
N LEU A 99 0.85 -12.38 8.69
CA LEU A 99 1.94 -11.45 8.96
C LEU A 99 1.54 -10.57 10.14
N GLN A 100 2.45 -10.43 11.12
CA GLN A 100 2.17 -9.63 12.33
C GLN A 100 2.33 -8.13 12.07
N ARG A 101 3.34 -7.75 11.28
CA ARG A 101 3.61 -6.35 10.97
C ARG A 101 4.22 -6.17 9.57
N PRO A 102 3.56 -5.41 8.65
CA PRO A 102 2.20 -4.92 8.78
C PRO A 102 1.23 -6.08 9.03
N ALA A 103 0.12 -5.83 9.73
CA ALA A 103 -0.86 -6.86 9.97
C ALA A 103 -1.41 -7.34 8.61
N GLY A 104 -1.32 -8.64 8.32
CA GLY A 104 -1.75 -9.16 7.02
C GLY A 104 -2.07 -10.64 7.02
N VAL A 105 -2.81 -11.07 6.00
CA VAL A 105 -3.23 -12.45 5.81
C VAL A 105 -3.16 -12.81 4.33
N LEU A 106 -2.48 -13.92 4.03
CA LEU A 106 -2.49 -14.56 2.72
C LEU A 106 -3.56 -15.66 2.74
N MET A 107 -4.42 -15.66 1.73
CA MET A 107 -5.55 -16.57 1.64
C MET A 107 -5.66 -17.19 0.24
N SER A 108 -6.20 -18.40 0.16
CA SER A 108 -6.69 -19.01 -1.08
C SER A 108 -8.21 -19.04 -1.12
N ASP A 109 -8.74 -19.24 -2.32
CA ASP A 109 -10.17 -19.51 -2.56
C ASP A 109 -11.11 -18.33 -2.26
N LEU A 110 -10.57 -17.10 -2.20
CA LEU A 110 -11.38 -15.88 -2.17
C LEU A 110 -12.08 -15.66 -3.52
N LEU A 111 -11.37 -15.92 -4.62
CA LEU A 111 -11.90 -15.91 -5.99
C LEU A 111 -11.83 -17.30 -6.60
N SER A 112 -12.82 -17.64 -7.44
CA SER A 112 -12.71 -18.81 -8.31
C SER A 112 -11.94 -18.47 -9.58
N THR A 113 -11.42 -19.49 -10.25
CA THR A 113 -10.83 -19.36 -11.60
C THR A 113 -11.75 -18.60 -12.56
N ALA A 114 -13.05 -18.92 -12.57
CA ALA A 114 -14.03 -18.26 -13.44
C ALA A 114 -14.20 -16.76 -13.12
N GLU A 115 -14.15 -16.37 -11.83
CA GLU A 115 -14.18 -14.95 -11.45
C GLU A 115 -12.90 -14.23 -11.88
N CYS A 116 -11.74 -14.86 -11.70
CA CYS A 116 -10.46 -14.31 -12.15
C CYS A 116 -10.46 -14.05 -13.67
N GLU A 117 -10.88 -15.04 -14.45
CA GLU A 117 -10.98 -14.93 -15.91
C GLU A 117 -11.98 -13.85 -16.35
N ALA A 118 -13.15 -13.80 -15.71
CA ALA A 118 -14.17 -12.79 -16.00
C ALA A 118 -13.68 -11.36 -15.71
N LEU A 119 -12.97 -11.15 -14.59
CA LEU A 119 -12.38 -9.86 -14.25
C LEU A 119 -11.34 -9.43 -15.30
N ILE A 120 -10.46 -10.35 -15.72
CA ILE A 120 -9.48 -10.08 -16.77
C ILE A 120 -10.17 -9.73 -18.09
N ALA A 121 -11.19 -10.50 -18.50
CA ALA A 121 -11.91 -10.27 -19.74
C ALA A 121 -12.62 -8.92 -19.78
N LEU A 122 -13.26 -8.51 -18.68
CA LEU A 122 -13.91 -7.20 -18.55
C LEU A 122 -12.89 -6.04 -18.57
N ALA A 123 -11.71 -6.26 -18.00
CA ALA A 123 -10.69 -5.21 -17.85
C ALA A 123 -9.82 -5.00 -19.10
N ARG A 124 -9.46 -6.09 -19.80
CA ARG A 124 -8.53 -6.09 -20.93
C ARG A 124 -8.82 -5.03 -22.00
N PRO A 125 -10.07 -4.81 -22.48
CA PRO A 125 -10.33 -3.79 -23.52
C PRO A 125 -10.27 -2.34 -23.00
N ARG A 126 -10.15 -2.14 -21.69
CA ARG A 126 -10.20 -0.81 -21.03
C ARG A 126 -8.85 -0.36 -20.49
N LEU A 127 -7.83 -1.22 -20.52
CA LEU A 127 -6.51 -0.91 -20.00
C LEU A 127 -5.89 0.29 -20.72
N ARG A 128 -5.26 1.16 -19.93
CA ARG A 128 -4.37 2.21 -20.42
C ARG A 128 -3.10 2.21 -19.58
N ARG A 129 -2.06 2.89 -20.07
CA ARG A 129 -0.81 3.06 -19.30
C ARG A 129 -1.11 3.60 -17.90
N SER A 130 -0.59 2.93 -16.87
CA SER A 130 -0.83 3.35 -15.48
C SER A 130 -0.20 4.71 -15.21
N THR A 131 -0.90 5.53 -14.43
CA THR A 131 -0.40 6.79 -13.91
C THR A 131 -0.06 6.67 -12.42
N VAL A 132 0.73 7.61 -11.92
CA VAL A 132 0.95 7.86 -10.49
C VAL A 132 0.51 9.28 -10.17
N VAL A 133 0.09 9.52 -8.92
CA VAL A 133 -0.20 10.87 -8.46
C VAL A 133 1.12 11.57 -8.19
N ASP A 134 1.39 12.63 -8.95
CA ASP A 134 2.55 13.48 -8.74
C ASP A 134 2.47 14.11 -7.33
N PRO A 135 3.50 13.92 -6.48
CA PRO A 135 3.45 14.35 -5.10
C PRO A 135 3.49 15.88 -4.93
N VAL A 136 3.85 16.64 -5.96
CA VAL A 136 3.95 18.11 -5.93
C VAL A 136 2.65 18.74 -6.43
N THR A 137 2.14 18.25 -7.55
CA THR A 137 1.03 18.84 -8.31
C THR A 137 -0.31 18.12 -8.07
N GLY A 138 -0.29 16.90 -7.53
CA GLY A 138 -1.48 16.08 -7.30
C GLY A 138 -2.15 15.57 -8.59
N ARG A 139 -1.46 15.67 -9.75
CA ARG A 139 -1.97 15.22 -11.04
C ARG A 139 -1.51 13.81 -11.37
N ASP A 140 -2.32 13.09 -12.14
CA ASP A 140 -1.94 11.80 -12.70
C ASP A 140 -0.88 11.99 -13.79
N ILE A 141 0.31 11.41 -13.59
CA ILE A 141 1.41 11.41 -14.56
C ILE A 141 1.81 9.99 -14.93
N VAL A 142 2.19 9.76 -16.18
CA VAL A 142 2.83 8.50 -16.58
C VAL A 142 4.27 8.54 -16.08
N ALA A 143 4.54 7.81 -15.01
CA ALA A 143 5.88 7.70 -14.44
C ALA A 143 6.67 6.58 -15.11
N GLY A 144 7.94 6.83 -15.45
CA GLY A 144 8.85 5.80 -15.95
C GLY A 144 9.06 4.63 -14.97
N HIS A 145 8.81 4.87 -13.67
CA HIS A 145 9.02 3.92 -12.58
C HIS A 145 7.79 3.03 -12.26
N ARG A 146 6.67 3.19 -12.97
CA ARG A 146 5.52 2.27 -12.94
C ARG A 146 5.23 1.80 -14.35
N SER A 147 5.59 0.56 -14.64
CA SER A 147 5.54 0.02 -16.01
C SER A 147 4.34 -0.89 -16.29
N SER A 148 3.28 -0.78 -15.49
CA SER A 148 2.01 -1.49 -15.66
C SER A 148 1.00 -0.75 -16.56
N ASP A 149 0.04 -1.50 -17.09
CA ASP A 149 -1.22 -0.97 -17.60
C ASP A 149 -2.33 -1.15 -16.55
N GLY A 150 -3.33 -0.28 -16.54
CA GLY A 150 -4.38 -0.33 -15.54
C GLY A 150 -5.68 0.34 -15.96
N MET A 151 -6.74 0.03 -15.20
CA MET A 151 -8.06 0.66 -15.29
C MET A 151 -8.78 0.53 -13.93
N PHE A 152 -9.80 1.34 -13.70
CA PHE A 152 -10.69 1.25 -12.54
C PHE A 152 -12.10 0.88 -12.94
N PHE A 153 -12.67 -0.12 -12.27
CA PHE A 153 -14.11 -0.30 -12.28
C PHE A 153 -14.71 0.67 -11.27
N LEU A 154 -15.88 1.21 -11.58
CA LEU A 154 -16.66 1.95 -10.60
C LEU A 154 -17.13 1.01 -9.48
N PRO A 155 -17.39 1.53 -8.26
CA PRO A 155 -18.03 0.73 -7.21
C PRO A 155 -19.31 0.10 -7.73
N ARG A 156 -19.50 -1.19 -7.43
CA ARG A 156 -20.65 -2.01 -7.85
C ARG A 156 -20.98 -1.96 -9.36
N GLU A 157 -20.00 -1.69 -10.24
CA GLU A 157 -20.24 -1.46 -11.68
C GLU A 157 -20.92 -2.65 -12.39
N THR A 158 -20.61 -3.88 -11.96
CA THR A 158 -21.24 -5.11 -12.50
C THR A 158 -21.69 -6.00 -11.35
N PRO A 159 -22.60 -6.97 -11.58
CA PRO A 159 -22.99 -7.93 -10.55
C PRO A 159 -21.81 -8.72 -9.96
N LEU A 160 -20.81 -9.06 -10.78
CA LEU A 160 -19.57 -9.71 -10.34
C LEU A 160 -18.79 -8.83 -9.35
N ILE A 161 -18.63 -7.55 -9.69
CA ILE A 161 -17.90 -6.59 -8.85
C ILE A 161 -18.67 -6.33 -7.56
N ALA A 162 -19.99 -6.14 -7.64
CA ALA A 162 -20.84 -5.97 -6.47
C ALA A 162 -20.74 -7.16 -5.50
N ALA A 163 -20.83 -8.39 -6.01
CA ALA A 163 -20.70 -9.60 -5.19
C ALA A 163 -19.29 -9.75 -4.57
N LEU A 164 -18.24 -9.37 -5.30
CA LEU A 164 -16.88 -9.34 -4.77
C LEU A 164 -16.73 -8.28 -3.66
N GLU A 165 -17.30 -7.10 -3.85
CA GLU A 165 -17.28 -6.02 -2.85
C GLU A 165 -18.03 -6.40 -1.57
N ASP A 166 -19.17 -7.08 -1.68
CA ASP A 166 -19.91 -7.62 -0.54
C ASP A 166 -19.08 -8.67 0.21
N ARG A 167 -18.40 -9.57 -0.52
CA ARG A 167 -17.49 -10.56 0.08
C ARG A 167 -16.30 -9.91 0.80
N ILE A 168 -15.76 -8.83 0.26
CA ILE A 168 -14.68 -8.06 0.91
C ILE A 168 -15.20 -7.36 2.17
N ALA A 169 -16.44 -6.86 2.15
CA ALA A 169 -17.07 -6.28 3.33
C ALA A 169 -17.28 -7.33 4.43
N GLU A 170 -17.74 -8.53 4.07
CA GLU A 170 -17.87 -9.66 5.00
C GLU A 170 -16.50 -10.10 5.57
N LEU A 171 -15.47 -10.18 4.72
CA LEU A 171 -14.10 -10.49 5.14
C LEU A 171 -13.56 -9.49 6.17
N THR A 172 -13.73 -8.20 5.89
CA THR A 172 -13.05 -7.12 6.63
C THR A 172 -13.88 -6.54 7.77
N GLY A 173 -15.18 -6.81 7.80
CA GLY A 173 -16.13 -6.11 8.67
C GLY A 173 -16.31 -4.63 8.34
N ILE A 174 -15.76 -4.14 7.22
CA ILE A 174 -15.88 -2.75 6.78
C ILE A 174 -16.94 -2.67 5.67
N PRO A 175 -17.88 -1.72 5.70
CA PRO A 175 -18.91 -1.60 4.67
C PRO A 175 -18.33 -1.48 3.26
N ALA A 176 -19.02 -2.07 2.27
CA ALA A 176 -18.58 -2.06 0.87
C ALA A 176 -18.40 -0.62 0.33
N GLU A 177 -19.18 0.32 0.85
CA GLU A 177 -19.14 1.74 0.46
C GLU A 177 -17.85 2.44 0.91
N ASN A 178 -17.06 1.87 1.80
CA ASN A 178 -15.73 2.37 2.14
C ASN A 178 -14.68 1.96 1.09
N GLY A 179 -15.01 1.04 0.19
CA GLY A 179 -14.11 0.60 -0.87
C GLY A 179 -14.02 1.59 -2.02
N GLU A 180 -12.81 1.91 -2.47
CA GLU A 180 -12.60 2.60 -3.75
C GLU A 180 -13.01 1.71 -4.93
N GLY A 181 -13.09 2.28 -6.14
CA GLY A 181 -13.25 1.48 -7.35
C GLY A 181 -12.18 0.39 -7.48
N LEU A 182 -12.55 -0.78 -7.99
CA LEU A 182 -11.63 -1.91 -8.12
C LEU A 182 -10.57 -1.59 -9.20
N GLN A 183 -9.31 -1.47 -8.78
CA GLN A 183 -8.21 -1.23 -9.71
C GLN A 183 -7.75 -2.55 -10.32
N MET A 184 -7.72 -2.62 -11.64
CA MET A 184 -7.14 -3.72 -12.39
C MET A 184 -5.77 -3.30 -12.89
N LEU A 185 -4.76 -4.13 -12.68
CA LEU A 185 -3.40 -3.91 -13.15
C LEU A 185 -2.90 -5.11 -13.95
N HIS A 186 -2.22 -4.81 -15.03
CA HIS A 186 -1.54 -5.75 -15.91
C HIS A 186 -0.05 -5.40 -16.02
N TYR A 187 0.79 -6.39 -15.75
CA TYR A 187 2.24 -6.30 -15.88
C TYR A 187 2.69 -7.28 -16.96
N SER A 188 3.20 -6.73 -18.07
CA SER A 188 3.92 -7.51 -19.08
C SER A 188 5.29 -7.95 -18.55
N ALA A 189 5.97 -8.86 -19.26
CA ALA A 189 7.35 -9.21 -18.94
C ALA A 189 8.25 -7.95 -18.82
N GLY A 190 9.06 -7.89 -17.77
CA GLY A 190 9.90 -6.76 -17.39
C GLY A 190 9.18 -5.64 -16.64
N ALA A 191 7.84 -5.63 -16.59
CA ALA A 191 7.10 -4.61 -15.87
C ALA A 191 7.17 -4.81 -14.35
N GLU A 192 7.23 -3.71 -13.62
CA GLU A 192 7.37 -3.64 -12.16
C GLU A 192 6.64 -2.42 -11.60
N SER A 193 6.65 -2.30 -10.27
CA SER A 193 6.26 -1.09 -9.55
C SER A 193 7.28 -0.80 -8.46
N THR A 194 7.77 0.43 -8.40
CA THR A 194 8.67 0.86 -7.32
C THR A 194 8.01 0.78 -5.94
N PRO A 195 8.81 0.67 -4.86
CA PRO A 195 8.31 0.68 -3.50
C PRO A 195 7.46 1.92 -3.20
N HIS A 196 6.29 1.70 -2.60
CA HIS A 196 5.34 2.74 -2.23
C HIS A 196 4.47 2.28 -1.05
N VAL A 197 3.73 3.23 -0.49
CA VAL A 197 2.68 2.98 0.50
C VAL A 197 1.33 3.29 -0.13
N ASP A 198 0.29 2.57 0.32
CA ASP A 198 -1.06 2.79 -0.20
C ASP A 198 -1.81 3.90 0.51
N TYR A 199 -1.49 4.19 1.78
CA TYR A 199 -2.09 5.32 2.48
C TYR A 199 -1.71 6.64 1.83
N LEU A 200 -2.64 7.60 1.90
CA LEU A 200 -2.46 8.92 1.32
C LEU A 200 -1.54 9.75 2.20
N GLN A 201 -0.42 10.19 1.64
CA GLN A 201 0.46 11.14 2.32
C GLN A 201 -0.12 12.56 2.20
N PRO A 202 -0.37 13.27 3.30
CA PRO A 202 -1.05 14.58 3.28
C PRO A 202 -0.19 15.74 2.75
N GLY A 203 0.97 15.44 2.15
CA GLY A 203 1.92 16.44 1.63
C GLY A 203 1.37 17.31 0.51
N ASN A 204 0.41 16.84 -0.29
CA ASN A 204 -0.24 17.62 -1.35
C ASN A 204 -1.73 17.86 -1.11
N GLU A 205 -2.25 18.90 -1.75
CA GLU A 205 -3.65 19.33 -1.63
C GLU A 205 -4.64 18.26 -2.06
N ALA A 206 -4.38 17.57 -3.17
CA ALA A 206 -5.26 16.52 -3.68
C ALA A 206 -5.46 15.38 -2.66
N ASN A 207 -4.39 14.96 -1.98
CA ASN A 207 -4.46 13.96 -0.92
C ASN A 207 -5.18 14.48 0.32
N ARG A 208 -4.93 15.74 0.73
CA ARG A 208 -5.67 16.36 1.85
C ARG A 208 -7.17 16.43 1.57
N GLU A 209 -7.57 16.86 0.38
CA GLU A 209 -8.97 16.86 -0.06
C GLU A 209 -9.56 15.44 -0.06
N SER A 210 -8.83 14.46 -0.58
CA SER A 210 -9.27 13.06 -0.59
C SER A 210 -9.49 12.50 0.82
N ILE A 211 -8.55 12.77 1.74
CA ILE A 211 -8.67 12.38 3.15
C ILE A 211 -9.84 13.09 3.82
N ALA A 212 -10.04 14.39 3.55
CA ALA A 212 -11.15 15.17 4.09
C ALA A 212 -12.51 14.66 3.62
N ARG A 213 -12.64 14.20 2.37
CA ARG A 213 -13.89 13.63 1.85
C ARG A 213 -14.15 12.20 2.34
N SER A 214 -13.18 11.31 2.17
CA SER A 214 -13.40 9.85 2.28
C SER A 214 -12.65 9.21 3.46
N GLY A 215 -11.91 9.99 4.24
CA GLY A 215 -10.99 9.45 5.23
C GLY A 215 -9.71 8.88 4.61
N GLN A 216 -8.85 8.37 5.47
CA GLN A 216 -7.58 7.74 5.10
C GLN A 216 -7.84 6.32 4.57
N ARG A 217 -6.95 5.79 3.71
CA ARG A 217 -6.94 4.36 3.40
C ARG A 217 -6.40 3.60 4.61
N VAL A 218 -7.04 2.48 4.96
CA VAL A 218 -6.70 1.70 6.17
C VAL A 218 -6.20 0.30 5.88
N GLY A 219 -6.47 -0.21 4.67
CA GLY A 219 -6.00 -1.51 4.24
C GLY A 219 -6.18 -1.71 2.74
N THR A 220 -5.46 -2.70 2.24
CA THR A 220 -5.43 -3.07 0.83
C THR A 220 -5.65 -4.58 0.71
N LEU A 221 -6.54 -4.97 -0.20
CA LEU A 221 -6.68 -6.34 -0.65
C LEU A 221 -6.12 -6.45 -2.07
N LEU A 222 -5.07 -7.25 -2.22
CA LEU A 222 -4.52 -7.66 -3.51
C LEU A 222 -5.10 -9.03 -3.86
N MET A 223 -5.59 -9.19 -5.10
CA MET A 223 -6.18 -10.42 -5.60
C MET A 223 -5.45 -10.83 -6.88
N TYR A 224 -4.77 -11.97 -6.84
CA TYR A 224 -3.97 -12.46 -7.95
C TYR A 224 -4.85 -13.26 -8.91
N LEU A 225 -4.91 -12.84 -10.18
CA LEU A 225 -5.91 -13.34 -11.13
C LEU A 225 -5.37 -14.40 -12.10
N ASN A 226 -4.06 -14.62 -12.09
CA ASN A 226 -3.40 -15.69 -12.83
C ASN A 226 -2.12 -16.13 -12.11
N ASP A 227 -1.65 -17.32 -12.43
CA ASP A 227 -0.32 -17.77 -12.04
C ASP A 227 0.74 -17.04 -12.86
N VAL A 228 1.82 -16.63 -12.21
CA VAL A 228 2.95 -15.96 -12.87
C VAL A 228 4.14 -16.94 -12.89
N PRO A 229 4.60 -17.38 -14.07
CA PRO A 229 5.68 -18.36 -14.19
C PRO A 229 7.02 -17.92 -13.59
N GLY A 230 7.29 -16.60 -13.53
CA GLY A 230 8.51 -16.08 -12.94
C GLY A 230 8.43 -14.60 -12.55
N GLY A 231 8.94 -14.28 -11.37
CA GLY A 231 8.93 -12.93 -10.81
C GLY A 231 7.53 -12.45 -10.44
N GLY A 232 7.32 -11.13 -10.44
CA GLY A 232 6.01 -10.54 -10.20
C GLY A 232 5.53 -10.62 -8.74
N GLU A 233 6.41 -10.94 -7.79
CA GLU A 233 6.07 -10.98 -6.37
C GLU A 233 5.56 -9.63 -5.85
N THR A 234 4.62 -9.65 -4.91
CA THR A 234 4.39 -8.47 -4.06
C THR A 234 5.42 -8.50 -2.94
N VAL A 235 6.38 -7.58 -2.96
CA VAL A 235 7.50 -7.54 -2.01
C VAL A 235 7.31 -6.47 -0.95
N PHE A 236 7.64 -6.78 0.30
CA PHE A 236 7.68 -5.86 1.45
C PHE A 236 9.16 -5.74 1.90
N PRO A 237 9.94 -4.85 1.26
CA PRO A 237 11.40 -4.86 1.39
C PRO A 237 11.90 -4.60 2.81
N GLN A 238 11.19 -3.77 3.59
CA GLN A 238 11.60 -3.41 4.95
C GLN A 238 11.52 -4.58 5.96
N ILE A 239 10.78 -5.63 5.62
CA ILE A 239 10.59 -6.80 6.49
C ILE A 239 11.05 -8.10 5.85
N GLY A 240 11.64 -8.04 4.65
CA GLY A 240 12.11 -9.22 3.93
C GLY A 240 11.01 -10.24 3.61
N TYR A 241 9.78 -9.78 3.35
CA TYR A 241 8.63 -10.64 3.03
C TYR A 241 8.22 -10.48 1.57
N ALA A 242 7.75 -11.56 0.95
CA ALA A 242 7.23 -11.55 -0.41
C ALA A 242 6.05 -12.52 -0.57
N VAL A 243 5.09 -12.13 -1.40
CA VAL A 243 3.97 -12.98 -1.81
C VAL A 243 4.11 -13.32 -3.29
N VAL A 244 4.23 -14.61 -3.58
CA VAL A 244 4.24 -15.13 -4.96
C VAL A 244 2.80 -15.14 -5.48
N PRO A 245 2.52 -14.50 -6.63
CA PRO A 245 1.18 -14.46 -7.19
C PRO A 245 0.75 -15.84 -7.70
N GLN A 246 -0.37 -16.34 -7.16
CA GLN A 246 -1.03 -17.56 -7.63
C GLN A 246 -2.51 -17.28 -7.84
N GLN A 247 -3.09 -17.82 -8.91
CA GLN A 247 -4.47 -17.54 -9.27
C GLN A 247 -5.44 -17.85 -8.12
N GLY A 248 -6.36 -16.92 -7.86
CA GLY A 248 -7.39 -17.05 -6.83
C GLY A 248 -6.89 -16.78 -5.41
N GLN A 249 -5.58 -16.65 -5.20
CA GLN A 249 -5.03 -16.19 -3.94
C GLN A 249 -5.23 -14.68 -3.76
N SER A 250 -5.28 -14.28 -2.50
CA SER A 250 -5.40 -12.87 -2.13
C SER A 250 -4.57 -12.56 -0.90
N PHE A 251 -4.00 -11.37 -0.86
CA PHE A 251 -3.25 -10.86 0.28
C PHE A 251 -3.93 -9.59 0.79
N TYR A 252 -4.49 -9.66 1.99
CA TYR A 252 -5.03 -8.51 2.69
C TYR A 252 -4.02 -8.02 3.72
N PHE A 253 -3.70 -6.73 3.71
CA PHE A 253 -2.87 -6.12 4.74
C PHE A 253 -3.43 -4.77 5.17
N GLU A 254 -3.31 -4.49 6.46
CA GLU A 254 -3.75 -3.27 7.10
C GLU A 254 -2.56 -2.42 7.52
N TYR A 255 -2.77 -1.11 7.42
CA TYR A 255 -1.81 -0.10 7.85
C TYR A 255 -2.49 1.01 8.63
N GLY A 256 -3.80 1.23 8.52
CA GLY A 256 -4.51 2.23 9.32
C GLY A 256 -5.08 1.65 10.61
N ASN A 257 -4.82 2.30 11.75
CA ASN A 257 -5.37 1.90 13.05
C ASN A 257 -6.44 2.87 13.58
N ARG A 258 -7.11 2.51 14.69
CA ARG A 258 -8.15 3.34 15.32
C ARG A 258 -7.64 4.68 15.86
N PHE A 259 -6.32 4.82 16.02
CA PHE A 259 -5.66 6.03 16.52
C PHE A 259 -5.34 7.02 15.38
N GLY A 260 -5.72 6.71 14.14
CA GLY A 260 -5.44 7.55 12.98
C GLY A 260 -4.00 7.46 12.46
N GLN A 261 -3.24 6.45 12.91
CA GLN A 261 -1.87 6.21 12.46
C GLN A 261 -1.83 5.28 11.25
N SER A 262 -0.79 5.41 10.44
CA SER A 262 -0.46 4.52 9.33
C SER A 262 0.85 3.75 9.60
N ASP A 263 0.89 2.43 9.38
CA ASP A 263 2.11 1.64 9.57
C ASP A 263 3.07 1.83 8.39
N PRO A 264 4.26 2.43 8.57
CA PRO A 264 5.23 2.59 7.48
C PRO A 264 5.79 1.26 6.97
N LEU A 265 5.72 0.18 7.77
CA LEU A 265 6.19 -1.14 7.34
C LEU A 265 5.30 -1.78 6.26
N SER A 266 4.18 -1.15 5.90
CA SER A 266 3.39 -1.53 4.73
C SER A 266 3.98 -1.06 3.39
N LEU A 267 5.20 -0.50 3.39
CA LEU A 267 5.93 -0.21 2.16
C LEU A 267 6.08 -1.49 1.34
N HIS A 268 5.58 -1.46 0.11
CA HIS A 268 5.58 -2.61 -0.77
C HIS A 268 5.77 -2.23 -2.24
N ALA A 269 6.10 -3.22 -3.05
CA ALA A 269 6.34 -3.10 -4.48
C ALA A 269 5.85 -4.33 -5.23
N ALA A 270 5.77 -4.23 -6.56
CA ALA A 270 5.66 -5.38 -7.44
C ALA A 270 7.03 -5.62 -8.06
N ALA A 271 7.65 -6.78 -7.78
CA ALA A 271 8.89 -7.17 -8.41
C ALA A 271 8.72 -7.34 -9.93
N PRO A 272 9.80 -7.22 -10.73
CA PRO A 272 9.74 -7.45 -12.17
C PRO A 272 9.14 -8.81 -12.51
N VAL A 273 8.22 -8.84 -13.48
CA VAL A 273 7.79 -10.10 -14.10
C VAL A 273 8.90 -10.62 -15.00
N THR A 274 9.50 -11.77 -14.68
CA THR A 274 10.59 -12.34 -15.46
C THR A 274 10.14 -13.37 -16.49
N ALA A 275 8.94 -13.95 -16.31
CA ALA A 275 8.31 -14.83 -17.28
C ALA A 275 6.77 -14.75 -17.22
N GLY A 276 6.12 -14.69 -18.39
CA GLY A 276 4.66 -14.59 -18.52
C GLY A 276 4.11 -13.17 -18.34
N GLU A 277 2.95 -13.06 -17.71
CA GLU A 277 2.27 -11.80 -17.38
C GLU A 277 1.66 -11.90 -15.98
N LYS A 278 1.42 -10.75 -15.33
CA LYS A 278 0.72 -10.69 -14.03
C LYS A 278 -0.52 -9.82 -14.14
N TRP A 279 -1.65 -10.37 -13.69
CA TRP A 279 -2.91 -9.68 -13.48
C TRP A 279 -3.23 -9.64 -11.99
N VAL A 280 -3.49 -8.43 -11.48
CA VAL A 280 -3.88 -8.22 -10.09
C VAL A 280 -5.06 -7.25 -10.02
N ALA A 281 -6.06 -7.59 -9.22
CA ALA A 281 -7.11 -6.67 -8.81
C ALA A 281 -6.79 -6.13 -7.41
N THR A 282 -6.85 -4.81 -7.24
CA THR A 282 -6.53 -4.11 -6.00
C THR A 282 -7.77 -3.39 -5.50
N LYS A 283 -8.12 -3.63 -4.24
CA LYS A 283 -9.18 -2.91 -3.53
C LYS A 283 -8.56 -2.14 -2.37
N TRP A 284 -8.59 -0.81 -2.45
CA TRP A 284 -8.26 0.06 -1.33
C TRP A 284 -9.51 0.32 -0.49
N ILE A 285 -9.36 0.24 0.83
CA ILE A 285 -10.45 0.43 1.78
C ILE A 285 -10.19 1.69 2.60
N ARG A 286 -11.20 2.55 2.69
CA ARG A 286 -11.18 3.83 3.42
C ARG A 286 -11.69 3.68 4.84
N SER A 287 -11.27 4.59 5.73
CA SER A 287 -11.81 4.68 7.09
C SER A 287 -13.24 5.24 7.15
N ARG A 288 -13.71 5.90 6.09
CA ARG A 288 -15.09 6.39 5.93
C ARG A 288 -15.62 6.01 4.54
N ARG A 289 -16.92 6.22 4.33
CA ARG A 289 -17.56 6.06 3.02
C ARG A 289 -16.74 6.75 1.93
N PHE A 290 -16.44 6.03 0.85
CA PHE A 290 -15.72 6.56 -0.28
C PHE A 290 -16.62 7.47 -1.11
N VAL A 291 -16.19 8.72 -1.28
CA VAL A 291 -16.83 9.70 -2.15
C VAL A 291 -15.85 10.07 -3.27
N PRO A 292 -16.14 9.73 -4.54
CA PRO A 292 -15.31 10.11 -5.68
C PRO A 292 -15.13 11.64 -5.79
N ARG A 293 -14.04 12.08 -6.43
CA ARG A 293 -13.84 13.52 -6.68
C ARG A 293 -14.93 14.01 -7.65
N GLY A 294 -15.64 15.08 -7.30
CA GLY A 294 -16.70 15.66 -8.13
C GLY A 294 -18.10 15.06 -7.93
N ALA A 295 -18.27 14.05 -7.06
CA ALA A 295 -19.59 13.63 -6.61
C ALA A 295 -20.16 14.65 -5.61
N ALA A 296 -21.45 15.01 -5.73
CA ALA A 296 -22.13 15.86 -4.76
C ALA A 296 -22.11 15.19 -3.37
N GLN A 297 -21.88 15.99 -2.33
CA GLN A 297 -22.09 15.57 -0.95
C GLN A 297 -23.57 15.80 -0.65
N ASP A 298 -24.36 14.73 -0.72
CA ASP A 298 -25.74 14.72 -0.19
C ASP A 298 -25.72 14.55 1.33
#